data_AF-A0A0F4IVH1-F1
#
_entry.id   AF-A0A0F4IVH1-F1
#
_cell.length_a   1.000
_cell.length_b   1.000
_cell.length_c   1.000
_cell.angle_alpha   90.00
_cell.angle_beta   90.00
_cell.angle_gamma   90.00
#
_symmetry.space_group_name_H-M   'P 1'
#
loop_
_entity.id
_entity.type
_entity.pdbx_description
1 polymer ?
#
loop_
_entity_poly.entity_id
_entity_poly.type
_entity_poly.pdbx_seq_one_letter_code
_entity_poly.pdbx_strand_id
1 'polypeptide(L)' 'MKLTLRVWRQQNADAPGAMASYEVDGISKDMSFLEMLDTLNEDLILRGED' A
#
# COMPACT_ATOMS: atom_id res chain seq x y z
N MET A 1 12.92 6.92 2.92
CA MET A 1 12.93 6.03 4.11
C MET A 1 12.22 4.75 3.75
N LYS A 2 12.63 3.64 4.36
CA LYS A 2 12.01 2.33 4.16
C LYS A 2 11.04 2.04 5.30
N LEU A 3 9.78 1.78 4.97
CA LEU A 3 8.70 1.51 5.91
C LEU A 3 8.02 0.19 5.55
N THR A 4 7.49 -0.49 6.57
CA THR A 4 6.63 -1.65 6.38
C THR A 4 5.20 -1.25 6.71
N LEU A 5 4.33 -1.25 5.71
CA LEU A 5 2.91 -0.95 5.86
C LEU A 5 2.14 -2.26 5.98
N ARG A 6 1.26 -2.35 6.98
CA ARG A 6 0.28 -3.43 7.12
C ARG A 6 -1.08 -2.89 6.70
N VAL A 7 -1.59 -3.38 5.58
CA VAL A 7 -2.80 -2.86 4.93
C VAL A 7 -3.84 -3.96 4.82
N TRP A 8 -5.08 -3.68 5.20
CA TRP A 8 -6.19 -4.59 4.94
C TRP A 8 -6.56 -4.52 3.47
N ARG A 9 -6.38 -5.62 2.72
CA ARG A 9 -6.78 -5.74 1.32
C ARG A 9 -8.02 -6.61 1.23
N GLN A 10 -8.98 -6.16 0.43
CA GLN A 10 -10.24 -6.83 0.20
C GLN A 10 -10.78 -6.35 -1.14
N GLN A 11 -11.11 -7.28 -2.04
CA GLN A 11 -11.49 -6.94 -3.41
C GLN A 11 -12.81 -6.14 -3.50
N ASN A 12 -13.78 -6.46 -2.62
CA ASN A 12 -15.09 -5.82 -2.52
C ASN A 12 -15.73 -6.20 -1.17
N ALA A 13 -16.90 -5.62 -0.86
CA ALA A 13 -17.57 -5.82 0.43
C ALA A 13 -17.90 -7.28 0.78
N ASP A 14 -18.05 -8.14 -0.23
CA ASP A 14 -18.46 -9.55 -0.08
C ASP A 14 -17.28 -10.53 -0.09
N ALA A 15 -16.10 -10.09 -0.54
CA ALA A 15 -14.89 -10.90 -0.57
C ALA A 15 -14.26 -11.00 0.83
N PRO A 16 -13.64 -12.13 1.20
CA PRO A 16 -12.84 -12.20 2.42
C PRO A 16 -11.63 -11.27 2.31
N GLY A 17 -11.42 -10.44 3.34
CA GLY A 17 -10.24 -9.58 3.44
C GLY A 17 -9.10 -10.22 4.22
N ALA A 18 -7.89 -9.69 4.05
CA ALA A 18 -6.72 -10.09 4.82
C ALA A 18 -5.75 -8.92 5.04
N MET A 19 -4.93 -9.03 6.10
CA MET A 19 -3.81 -8.12 6.29
C MET A 19 -2.66 -8.50 5.36
N ALA A 20 -2.32 -7.62 4.41
CA ALA A 20 -1.12 -7.70 3.58
C ALA A 20 -0.01 -6.83 4.18
N SER A 21 1.25 -7.21 3.93
CA SER A 21 2.42 -6.43 4.37
C SER A 21 3.23 -6.01 3.16
N TYR A 22 3.51 -4.71 3.05
CA TYR A 22 4.26 -4.12 1.95
C TYR A 22 5.47 -3.38 2.48
N GLU A 23 6.62 -3.62 1.88
CA GLU A 23 7.80 -2.77 2.07
C GLU A 23 7.76 -1.65 1.05
N VAL A 24 7.68 -0.41 1.53
CA VAL A 24 7.70 0.79 0.70
C VAL A 24 9.01 1.51 0.96
N ASP A 25 9.74 1.79 -0.11
CA ASP A 25 10.96 2.58 -0.08
C ASP A 25 10.74 3.94 -0.76
N GLY A 26 11.69 4.87 -0.58
CA GLY A 26 11.63 6.18 -1.23
C GLY A 26 10.71 7.20 -0.55
N ILE A 27 10.07 6.85 0.56
CA ILE A 27 9.18 7.77 1.29
C ILE A 27 9.95 8.94 1.90
N SER A 28 9.44 10.16 1.79
CA SER A 28 9.96 11.33 2.52
C SER A 28 9.29 11.47 3.88
N LYS A 29 9.99 12.04 4.88
CA LYS A 29 9.38 12.40 6.17
C LYS A 29 8.35 13.52 6.07
N ASP A 30 8.41 14.29 4.99
CA ASP A 30 7.49 15.40 4.73
C ASP A 30 6.21 14.95 4.01
N MET A 31 6.17 13.69 3.53
CA MET A 31 4.96 13.12 2.92
C MET A 31 3.91 12.83 3.99
N SER A 32 2.67 13.14 3.67
CA SER A 32 1.51 12.71 4.42
C SER A 32 1.31 11.19 4.31
N PHE A 33 0.54 10.64 5.24
CA PHE A 33 0.21 9.21 5.21
C PHE A 33 -0.58 8.78 3.96
N LEU A 34 -1.41 9.66 3.41
CA LEU A 34 -2.17 9.36 2.20
C LEU A 34 -1.28 9.32 0.96
N GLU A 35 -0.33 10.26 0.82
CA GLU A 35 0.66 10.23 -0.27
C GLU A 35 1.53 8.97 -0.23
N MET A 36 1.83 8.45 0.97
CA MET A 36 2.50 7.15 1.11
C MET A 36 1.65 5.99 0.59
N LEU A 37 0.33 6.00 0.85
CA LEU A 37 -0.59 4.98 0.33
C LEU A 37 -0.76 5.09 -1.19
N ASP A 38 -0.82 6.30 -1.73
CA ASP A 38 -0.89 6.52 -3.18
C ASP A 38 0.37 5.98 -3.87
N THR A 39 1.55 6.25 -3.33
CA THR A 39 2.82 5.70 -3.83
C THR A 39 2.81 4.16 -3.82
N LEU A 40 2.28 3.55 -2.76
CA LEU A 40 2.12 2.08 -2.70
C LEU A 40 1.16 1.59 -3.77
N ASN A 41 0.00 2.23 -3.93
CA ASN A 41 -0.99 1.81 -4.92
C ASN A 41 -0.44 1.92 -6.36
N GLU A 42 0.31 2.97 -6.68
CA GLU A 42 0.97 3.10 -7.98
C GLU A 42 1.93 1.93 -8.27
N ASP A 43 2.76 1.55 -7.30
CA ASP A 43 3.67 0.41 -7.42
C ASP A 43 2.90 -0.92 -7.60
N LEU A 44 1.79 -1.14 -6.88
CA LEU A 44 0.94 -2.32 -7.04
C LEU A 44 0.28 -2.39 -8.42
N ILE A 45 -0.20 -1.27 -8.94
CA ILE A 45 -0.79 -1.17 -10.28
C ILE A 45 0.27 -1.52 -11.34
N LEU A 46 1.50 -1.02 -11.20
CA LEU A 46 2.60 -1.34 -12.13
C LEU A 46 2.97 -2.82 -12.12
N ARG A 47 2.76 -3.51 -10.99
CA ARG A 47 2.97 -4.96 -10.84
C ARG A 47 1.77 -5.80 -11.28
N GLY A 48 0.62 -5.19 -11.50
CA GLY A 48 -0.64 -5.88 -11.81
C GLY A 48 -1.25 -6.61 -10.59
N GLU A 49 -1.03 -6.08 -9.39
CA GLU A 49 -1.43 -6.68 -8.10
C GLU A 49 -2.57 -5.90 -7.40
N ASP A 50 -3.29 -5.02 -8.11
CA ASP A 50 -4.43 -4.27 -7.55
C ASP A 50 -5.73 -5.07 -7.45
#